data_AF-A0A2I0AVQ5-F1
#
_entry.id   AF-A0A2I0AVQ5-F1
#
_cell.length_a   1.000
_cell.length_b   1.000
_cell.length_c   1.000
_cell.angle_alpha   90.00
_cell.angle_beta   90.00
_cell.angle_gamma   90.00
#
_symmetry.space_group_name_H-M   'P 1'
#
loop_
_entity.id
_entity.type
_entity.pdbx_description
1 polymer ?
#
loop_
_entity_poly.entity_id
_entity_poly.type
_entity_poly.pdbx_seq_one_letter_code
_entity_poly.pdbx_strand_id
1 'polypeptide(L)'
;MVRFKADINGNWWINKLIEEHIHELASPKERHLLRSHRSIHGKEAGVLQSKSKVRISTANAFSYIVQQVDGIGNVGFSKRDAYNFVNQERLLRIETGDAFNLLKLFRERKNFDLLFDWDVELDEEQRLTNFLWVDEKCKMDYNIFRDVIIFDTSYHINKYNLICAPLIGVNNHWQNILFGAAFLVDKTIISFE
;
A
#
# COMPACT_ATOMS: atom_id res chain seq x y z
N MET A 1 -34.39 8.57 2.75
CA MET A 1 -33.57 9.45 1.86
C MET A 1 -33.37 10.80 2.56
N VAL A 2 -32.15 11.31 2.63
CA VAL A 2 -31.87 12.67 3.13
C VAL A 2 -31.34 13.52 1.98
N ARG A 3 -31.90 14.72 1.78
CA ARG A 3 -31.41 15.71 0.81
C ARG A 3 -30.88 16.91 1.58
N PHE A 4 -29.62 17.22 1.38
CA PHE A 4 -28.99 18.42 1.91
C PHE A 4 -29.04 19.55 0.87
N LYS A 5 -29.00 20.79 1.34
CA LYS A 5 -28.83 22.00 0.53
C LYS A 5 -27.83 22.90 1.23
N ALA A 6 -26.93 23.51 0.46
CA ALA A 6 -26.00 24.52 0.96
C ALA A 6 -26.46 25.93 0.56
N ASP A 7 -26.26 26.93 1.43
CA ASP A 7 -26.36 28.34 1.05
C ASP A 7 -25.10 28.86 0.35
N ILE A 8 -25.21 30.12 -0.09
CA ILE A 8 -24.11 30.92 -0.63
C ILE A 8 -22.97 31.15 0.37
N ASN A 9 -23.20 30.93 1.67
CA ASN A 9 -22.21 31.09 2.73
C ASN A 9 -21.54 29.74 3.09
N GLY A 10 -21.91 28.64 2.43
CA GLY A 10 -21.37 27.30 2.67
C GLY A 10 -22.00 26.55 3.85
N ASN A 11 -23.08 27.06 4.46
CA ASN A 11 -23.81 26.35 5.51
C ASN A 11 -24.74 25.31 4.91
N TRP A 12 -24.78 24.11 5.50
CA TRP A 12 -25.62 23.01 5.05
C TRP A 12 -26.86 22.87 5.92
N TRP A 13 -28.01 22.62 5.30
CA TRP A 13 -29.24 22.23 6.00
C TRP A 13 -29.94 21.06 5.32
N ILE A 14 -30.79 20.38 6.09
CA ILE A 14 -31.64 19.31 5.59
C ILE A 14 -32.83 19.95 4.85
N ASN A 15 -32.91 19.72 3.54
CA ASN A 15 -33.99 20.21 2.69
C ASN A 15 -35.14 19.20 2.59
N LYS A 16 -34.83 17.90 2.68
CA LYS A 16 -35.84 16.83 2.67
C LYS A 16 -35.35 15.65 3.50
N LEU A 17 -36.21 15.14 4.37
CA LEU A 17 -36.01 13.91 5.11
C LEU A 17 -37.19 12.98 4.81
N ILE A 18 -36.90 11.81 4.25
CA ILE A 18 -37.87 10.72 4.08
C ILE A 18 -37.39 9.59 4.98
N GLU A 19 -38.11 9.35 6.06
CA GLU A 19 -37.82 8.30 7.05
C GLU A 19 -38.49 6.97 6.70
N GLU A 20 -39.53 6.99 5.87
CA GLU A 20 -40.24 5.79 5.44
C GLU A 20 -39.38 4.94 4.50
N HIS A 21 -39.31 3.64 4.79
CA HIS A 21 -38.62 2.64 3.99
C HIS A 21 -39.62 1.63 3.43
N ILE A 22 -39.41 1.18 2.20
CA ILE A 22 -40.19 0.10 1.55
C ILE A 22 -39.65 -1.30 1.89
N HIS A 23 -38.73 -1.40 2.84
CA HIS A 23 -38.11 -2.64 3.30
C HIS A 23 -37.74 -2.51 4.77
N GLU A 24 -37.54 -3.63 5.45
CA GLU A 24 -37.04 -3.64 6.83
C GLU A 24 -35.61 -3.09 6.90
N LEU A 25 -35.30 -2.39 7.98
CA LEU A 25 -33.94 -1.92 8.25
C LEU A 25 -33.06 -3.09 8.69
N ALA A 26 -31.80 -3.06 8.28
CA ALA A 26 -30.83 -4.08 8.69
C ALA A 26 -30.72 -4.13 10.21
N SER A 27 -30.85 -5.34 10.77
CA SER A 27 -30.74 -5.58 12.19
C SER A 27 -29.28 -5.38 12.67
N PRO A 28 -29.05 -5.16 13.97
CA PRO A 28 -27.70 -5.12 14.53
C PRO A 28 -26.84 -6.35 14.19
N LYS A 29 -27.47 -7.52 14.01
CA LYS A 29 -26.79 -8.78 13.65
C LYS A 29 -26.27 -8.77 12.20
N GLU A 30 -26.88 -7.98 11.32
CA GLU A 30 -26.51 -7.85 9.91
C GLU A 30 -25.57 -6.67 9.65
N ARG A 31 -25.15 -5.95 10.68
CA ARG A 31 -24.23 -4.80 10.57
C ARG A 31 -22.95 -5.16 9.80
N HIS A 32 -22.42 -6.36 10.03
CA HIS A 32 -21.24 -6.89 9.34
C HIS A 32 -21.43 -7.16 7.84
N LEU A 33 -22.65 -6.99 7.29
CA LEU A 33 -22.97 -7.06 5.87
C LEU A 33 -23.06 -5.66 5.23
N LEU A 34 -23.29 -4.62 6.02
CA LEU A 34 -23.40 -3.23 5.55
C LEU A 34 -22.01 -2.67 5.24
N ARG A 35 -21.70 -2.44 3.95
CA ARG A 35 -20.39 -1.91 3.51
C ARG A 35 -19.93 -0.65 4.27
N SER A 36 -20.83 0.29 4.58
CA SER A 36 -20.51 1.51 5.31
C SER A 36 -20.10 1.28 6.78
N HIS A 37 -20.44 0.12 7.34
CA HIS A 37 -20.13 -0.25 8.71
C HIS A 37 -19.05 -1.34 8.79
N ARG A 38 -18.52 -1.79 7.64
CA ARG A 38 -17.46 -2.80 7.58
C ARG A 38 -16.10 -2.14 7.67
N SER A 39 -15.35 -2.51 8.70
CA SER A 39 -14.12 -1.81 9.08
C SER A 39 -13.22 -2.74 9.89
N ILE A 40 -11.92 -2.81 9.58
CA ILE A 40 -10.93 -3.65 10.31
C ILE A 40 -9.89 -2.73 10.92
N HIS A 41 -9.89 -2.59 12.25
CA HIS A 41 -8.99 -1.70 12.99
C HIS A 41 -8.64 -2.33 14.35
N GLY A 42 -7.67 -1.74 15.07
CA GLY A 42 -7.41 -2.07 16.47
C GLY A 42 -7.02 -3.53 16.71
N LYS A 43 -7.72 -4.19 17.63
CA LYS A 43 -7.35 -5.52 18.14
C LYS A 43 -7.51 -6.60 17.07
N GLU A 44 -8.58 -6.52 16.28
CA GLU A 44 -8.92 -7.49 15.25
C GLU A 44 -7.88 -7.47 14.12
N ALA A 45 -7.42 -6.28 13.73
CA ALA A 45 -6.31 -6.11 12.79
C ALA A 45 -5.03 -6.79 13.31
N GLY A 46 -4.66 -6.54 14.57
CA GLY A 46 -3.50 -7.16 15.20
C GLY A 46 -3.58 -8.69 15.30
N VAL A 47 -4.77 -9.25 15.53
CA VAL A 47 -5.00 -10.70 15.50
C VAL A 47 -4.80 -11.26 14.10
N LEU A 48 -5.36 -10.62 13.06
CA LEU A 48 -5.18 -11.06 11.68
C LEU A 48 -3.70 -11.01 11.25
N GLN A 49 -2.98 -9.94 11.61
CA GLN A 49 -1.55 -9.78 11.33
C GLN A 49 -0.70 -10.84 12.03
N SER A 50 -0.86 -11.00 13.34
CA SER A 50 -0.09 -11.95 14.14
C SER A 50 -0.33 -13.40 13.70
N LYS A 51 -1.59 -13.79 13.44
CA LYS A 51 -1.94 -15.13 12.95
C LYS A 51 -1.39 -15.38 11.54
N SER A 52 -1.40 -14.37 10.68
CA SER A 52 -0.76 -14.45 9.35
C SER A 52 0.76 -14.68 9.45
N LYS A 53 1.45 -13.98 10.36
CA LYS A 53 2.90 -14.16 10.60
C LYS A 53 3.27 -15.61 10.95
N VAL A 54 2.42 -16.31 11.71
CA VAL A 54 2.62 -17.73 12.08
C VAL A 54 1.94 -18.73 11.10
N ARG A 55 1.58 -18.29 9.89
CA ARG A 55 0.97 -19.10 8.82
C ARG A 55 -0.35 -19.78 9.19
N ILE A 56 -1.08 -19.24 10.17
CA ILE A 56 -2.45 -19.67 10.44
C ILE A 56 -3.34 -19.15 9.32
N SER A 57 -4.24 -20.01 8.81
CA SER A 57 -5.15 -19.62 7.74
C SER A 57 -6.03 -18.45 8.17
N THR A 58 -6.29 -17.52 7.25
CA THR A 58 -7.18 -16.38 7.52
C THR A 58 -8.57 -16.82 7.95
N ALA A 59 -9.04 -17.99 7.48
CA ALA A 59 -10.28 -18.59 7.94
C ALA A 59 -10.25 -18.91 9.45
N ASN A 60 -9.17 -19.53 9.94
CA ASN A 60 -9.04 -19.88 11.35
C ASN A 60 -8.85 -18.62 12.22
N ALA A 61 -8.10 -17.63 11.74
CA ALA A 61 -7.96 -16.35 12.42
C ALA A 61 -9.31 -15.63 12.53
N PHE A 62 -10.11 -15.62 11.45
CA PHE A 62 -11.45 -15.04 11.45
C PHE A 62 -12.39 -15.77 12.41
N SER A 63 -12.42 -17.11 12.39
CA SER A 63 -13.22 -17.91 13.33
C SER A 63 -12.85 -17.64 14.79
N TYR A 64 -11.56 -17.45 15.07
CA TYR A 64 -11.09 -17.07 16.40
C TYR A 64 -11.61 -15.69 16.81
N ILE A 65 -11.56 -14.69 15.93
CA ILE A 65 -12.12 -13.35 16.21
C ILE A 65 -13.62 -13.44 16.48
N VAL A 66 -14.37 -14.19 15.65
CA VAL A 66 -15.81 -14.43 15.85
C VAL A 66 -16.10 -14.99 17.25
N GLN A 67 -15.28 -15.92 17.73
CA GLN A 67 -15.42 -16.50 19.07
C GLN A 67 -15.09 -15.49 20.18
N GLN A 68 -14.12 -14.58 19.97
CA GLN A 68 -13.74 -13.58 20.97
C GLN A 68 -14.81 -12.51 21.20
N VAL A 69 -15.64 -12.23 20.19
CA VAL A 69 -16.69 -11.19 20.26
C VAL A 69 -18.10 -11.78 20.35
N ASP A 70 -18.20 -13.06 20.73
CA ASP A 70 -19.45 -13.81 20.90
C ASP A 70 -20.39 -13.78 19.68
N GLY A 71 -19.81 -13.85 18.47
CA GLY A 71 -20.56 -14.10 17.24
C GLY A 71 -20.30 -13.12 16.11
N ILE A 72 -20.66 -13.56 14.90
CA ILE A 72 -20.32 -12.85 13.65
C ILE A 72 -20.96 -11.46 13.53
N GLY A 73 -22.13 -11.26 14.14
CA GLY A 73 -22.83 -9.97 14.16
C GLY A 73 -22.06 -8.86 14.86
N ASN A 74 -21.15 -9.22 15.78
CA ASN A 74 -20.37 -8.28 16.59
C ASN A 74 -18.97 -8.00 16.02
N VAL A 75 -18.50 -8.80 15.06
CA VAL A 75 -17.16 -8.66 14.45
C VAL A 75 -17.01 -7.36 13.66
N GLY A 76 -18.11 -6.87 13.08
CA GLY A 76 -18.10 -5.62 12.31
C GLY A 76 -17.43 -5.71 10.93
N PHE A 77 -17.02 -6.89 10.47
CA PHE A 77 -16.54 -7.12 9.10
C PHE A 77 -16.78 -8.56 8.66
N SER A 78 -16.75 -8.81 7.36
CA SER A 78 -16.98 -10.15 6.80
C SER A 78 -15.69 -10.96 6.71
N LYS A 79 -15.84 -12.29 6.57
CA LYS A 79 -14.70 -13.18 6.29
C LYS A 79 -13.91 -12.74 5.06
N ARG A 80 -14.60 -12.24 4.02
CA ARG A 80 -13.96 -11.73 2.79
C ARG A 80 -13.12 -10.49 3.07
N ASP A 81 -13.57 -9.60 3.95
CA ASP A 81 -12.80 -8.42 4.33
C ASP A 81 -11.52 -8.83 5.08
N ALA A 82 -11.59 -9.86 5.93
CA ALA A 82 -10.40 -10.41 6.58
C ALA A 82 -9.38 -10.98 5.57
N TYR A 83 -9.85 -11.69 4.55
CA TYR A 83 -8.99 -12.16 3.45
C TYR A 83 -8.36 -11.00 2.69
N ASN A 84 -9.16 -9.98 2.33
CA ASN A 84 -8.66 -8.81 1.62
C ASN A 84 -7.61 -8.08 2.44
N PHE A 85 -7.85 -7.89 3.75
CA PHE A 85 -6.90 -7.25 4.67
C PHE A 85 -5.58 -8.03 4.76
N VAL A 86 -5.63 -9.34 5.02
CA VAL A 86 -4.42 -10.17 5.09
C VAL A 86 -3.69 -10.22 3.74
N ASN A 87 -4.43 -10.21 2.62
CA ASN A 87 -3.84 -10.18 1.31
C ASN A 87 -3.15 -8.84 1.01
N GLN A 88 -3.76 -7.70 1.38
CA GLN A 88 -3.13 -6.38 1.26
C GLN A 88 -1.84 -6.32 2.08
N GLU A 89 -1.88 -6.75 3.34
CA GLU A 89 -0.69 -6.85 4.21
C GLU A 89 0.41 -7.72 3.61
N ARG A 90 0.05 -8.79 2.90
CA ARG A 90 1.00 -9.68 2.25
C ARG A 90 1.57 -9.06 0.97
N LEU A 91 0.74 -8.39 0.17
CA LEU A 91 1.19 -7.73 -1.06
C LEU A 91 2.23 -6.66 -0.72
N LEU A 92 2.05 -5.90 0.36
CA LEU A 92 3.02 -4.87 0.79
C LEU A 92 4.36 -5.43 1.28
N ARG A 93 4.53 -6.75 1.38
CA ARG A 93 5.75 -7.39 1.91
C ARG A 93 6.52 -8.08 0.80
N ILE A 94 7.72 -7.57 0.54
CA ILE A 94 8.70 -8.28 -0.29
C ILE A 94 9.08 -9.58 0.43
N GLU A 95 8.95 -10.71 -0.26
CA GLU A 95 9.28 -12.02 0.33
C GLU A 95 10.79 -12.12 0.55
N THR A 96 11.22 -12.71 1.68
CA THR A 96 12.64 -12.80 2.06
C THR A 96 13.51 -13.44 0.96
N GLY A 97 12.98 -14.43 0.25
CA GLY A 97 13.70 -15.06 -0.87
C GLY A 97 13.93 -14.11 -2.04
N ASP A 98 12.94 -13.30 -2.38
CA ASP A 98 13.03 -12.33 -3.48
C ASP A 98 13.94 -11.15 -3.08
N ALA A 99 13.82 -10.66 -1.84
CA ALA A 99 14.75 -9.67 -1.30
C ALA A 99 16.20 -10.15 -1.34
N PHE A 100 16.45 -11.41 -0.92
CA PHE A 100 17.79 -12.00 -0.98
C PHE A 100 18.32 -12.10 -2.41
N ASN A 101 17.50 -12.55 -3.36
CA ASN A 101 17.88 -12.65 -4.77
C ASN A 101 18.16 -11.27 -5.38
N LEU A 102 17.38 -10.24 -5.02
CA LEU A 102 17.62 -8.86 -5.45
C LEU A 102 18.97 -8.34 -4.94
N LEU A 103 19.24 -8.49 -3.64
CA LEU A 103 20.51 -8.07 -3.04
C LEU A 103 21.70 -8.81 -3.66
N LYS A 104 21.53 -10.10 -3.95
CA LYS A 104 22.55 -10.89 -4.66
C LYS A 104 22.79 -10.34 -6.06
N LEU A 105 21.73 -10.04 -6.82
CA LEU A 105 21.81 -9.45 -8.16
C LEU A 105 22.54 -8.09 -8.13
N PHE A 106 22.22 -7.21 -7.17
CA PHE A 106 22.88 -5.92 -7.03
C PHE A 106 24.37 -6.04 -6.69
N ARG A 107 24.74 -6.99 -5.82
CA ARG A 107 26.16 -7.29 -5.54
C ARG A 107 26.89 -7.81 -6.76
N GLU A 108 26.28 -8.74 -7.49
CA GLU A 108 26.85 -9.25 -8.75
C GLU A 108 27.01 -8.12 -9.75
N ARG A 109 26.02 -7.23 -9.89
CA ARG A 109 26.08 -6.07 -10.78
C ARG A 109 27.21 -5.11 -10.41
N LYS A 110 27.40 -4.82 -9.12
CA LYS A 110 28.52 -3.99 -8.62
C LYS A 110 29.90 -4.56 -8.97
N ASN A 111 30.03 -5.89 -9.06
CA ASN A 111 31.29 -6.52 -9.46
C ASN A 111 31.60 -6.33 -10.95
N PHE A 112 30.58 -6.16 -11.80
CA PHE A 112 30.75 -5.92 -13.23
C PHE A 112 30.85 -4.43 -13.57
N ASP A 113 30.08 -3.60 -12.86
CA ASP A 113 30.01 -2.16 -13.02
C ASP A 113 30.36 -1.50 -11.68
N LEU A 114 31.59 -0.97 -11.58
CA LEU A 114 32.09 -0.33 -10.36
C LEU A 114 31.32 0.97 -10.03
N LEU A 115 30.70 1.59 -11.02
CA LEU A 115 29.92 2.81 -10.87
C LEU A 115 28.45 2.53 -10.58
N PHE A 116 27.97 1.30 -10.78
CA PHE A 116 26.66 0.86 -10.28
C PHE A 116 26.55 1.13 -8.79
N ASP A 117 25.49 1.76 -8.31
CA ASP A 117 25.17 1.85 -6.89
C ASP A 117 23.73 1.46 -6.63
N TRP A 118 23.48 1.11 -5.39
CA TRP A 118 22.17 0.78 -4.91
C TRP A 118 22.11 1.07 -3.42
N ASP A 119 20.91 1.34 -2.94
CA ASP A 119 20.63 1.49 -1.52
C ASP A 119 19.31 0.81 -1.18
N VAL A 120 19.18 0.41 0.08
CA VAL A 120 18.02 -0.31 0.60
C VAL A 120 17.64 0.19 1.97
N GLU A 121 16.33 0.27 2.19
CA GLU A 121 15.75 0.50 3.50
C GLU A 121 15.16 -0.80 4.03
N LEU A 122 15.34 -1.02 5.34
CA LEU A 122 14.79 -2.15 6.05
C LEU A 122 13.85 -1.65 7.14
N ASP A 123 12.74 -2.36 7.36
CA ASP A 123 11.88 -2.10 8.51
C ASP A 123 12.50 -2.58 9.84
N GLU A 124 11.80 -2.33 10.95
CA GLU A 124 12.19 -2.74 12.31
C GLU A 124 12.42 -4.26 12.43
N GLU A 125 11.81 -5.05 11.54
CA GLU A 125 11.93 -6.51 11.50
C GLU A 125 12.93 -6.99 10.45
N GLN A 126 13.80 -6.11 9.96
CA GLN A 126 14.87 -6.38 9.00
C GLN A 126 14.37 -6.87 7.64
N ARG A 127 13.18 -6.41 7.23
CA ARG A 127 12.60 -6.75 5.93
C ARG A 127 12.78 -5.60 4.96
N LEU A 128 13.12 -5.93 3.72
CA LEU A 128 13.27 -4.96 2.65
C LEU A 128 11.95 -4.23 2.40
N THR A 129 11.99 -2.91 2.52
CA THR A 129 10.85 -2.03 2.22
C THR A 129 11.11 -1.28 0.92
N ASN A 130 12.03 -0.32 0.96
CA ASN A 130 12.35 0.55 -0.14
C ASN A 130 13.72 0.18 -0.71
N PHE A 131 13.91 0.36 -2.01
CA PHE A 131 15.22 0.18 -2.61
C PHE A 131 15.37 1.02 -3.86
N LEU A 132 16.60 1.44 -4.14
CA LEU A 132 16.93 2.18 -5.35
C LEU A 132 18.22 1.66 -5.96
N TRP A 133 18.38 1.92 -7.24
CA TRP A 133 19.65 1.69 -7.92
C TRP A 133 19.90 2.71 -9.02
N VAL A 134 21.19 2.86 -9.32
CA VAL A 134 21.71 3.74 -10.35
C VAL A 134 22.86 3.01 -11.04
N ASP A 135 22.82 2.86 -12.37
CA ASP A 135 23.94 2.29 -13.12
C ASP A 135 24.97 3.35 -13.56
N GLU A 136 26.11 2.90 -14.09
CA GLU A 136 27.14 3.79 -14.63
C GLU A 136 26.57 4.85 -15.58
N LYS A 137 25.74 4.42 -16.53
CA LYS A 137 25.17 5.29 -17.56
C LYS A 137 24.28 6.37 -16.93
N CYS A 138 23.43 5.98 -15.99
CA CYS A 138 22.58 6.90 -15.24
C CYS A 138 23.40 7.97 -14.52
N LYS A 139 24.51 7.61 -13.86
CA LYS A 139 25.41 8.58 -13.21
C LYS A 139 26.09 9.52 -14.21
N MET A 140 26.55 8.98 -15.34
CA MET A 140 27.16 9.80 -16.41
C MET A 140 26.16 10.78 -17.00
N ASP A 141 24.96 10.30 -17.34
CA ASP A 141 23.90 11.12 -17.91
C ASP A 141 23.45 12.20 -16.90
N TYR A 142 23.33 11.86 -15.60
CA TYR A 142 23.05 12.84 -14.55
C TYR A 142 24.12 13.94 -14.47
N ASN A 143 25.41 13.58 -14.54
CA ASN A 143 26.49 14.56 -14.51
C ASN A 143 26.43 15.58 -15.66
N ILE A 144 25.82 15.22 -16.79
CA ILE A 144 25.67 16.09 -17.96
C ILE A 144 24.32 16.83 -17.96
N PHE A 145 23.22 16.16 -17.59
CA PHE A 145 21.85 16.62 -17.81
C PHE A 145 21.01 16.84 -16.54
N ARG A 146 21.65 17.02 -15.36
CA ARG A 146 20.99 17.24 -14.06
C ARG A 146 20.14 18.52 -13.92
N ASP A 147 20.03 19.34 -14.96
CA ASP A 147 19.32 20.62 -14.89
C ASP A 147 17.82 20.44 -14.61
N VAL A 148 17.25 19.32 -15.03
CA VAL A 148 15.85 18.96 -14.81
C VAL A 148 15.77 17.54 -14.30
N ILE A 149 15.05 17.35 -13.20
CA ILE A 149 14.72 16.04 -12.65
C ILE A 149 13.21 15.96 -12.49
N ILE A 150 12.64 14.93 -13.08
CA ILE A 150 11.24 14.55 -13.03
C ILE A 150 11.18 13.29 -12.19
N PHE A 151 10.30 13.32 -11.20
CA PHE A 151 10.04 12.21 -10.32
C PHE A 151 8.56 11.83 -10.43
N ASP A 152 8.30 10.62 -10.92
CA ASP A 152 6.93 10.13 -11.13
C ASP A 152 6.68 8.91 -10.24
N THR A 153 5.65 8.97 -9.40
CA THR A 153 5.24 7.86 -8.51
C THR A 153 3.85 7.32 -8.88
N SER A 154 3.35 7.61 -10.08
CA SER A 154 2.01 7.20 -10.50
C SER A 154 1.89 5.71 -10.83
N TYR A 155 3.02 5.02 -11.02
CA TYR A 155 3.04 3.62 -11.47
C TYR A 155 3.21 2.62 -10.32
N HIS A 156 2.29 1.66 -10.24
CA HIS A 156 2.40 0.45 -9.42
C HIS A 156 2.63 -0.75 -10.33
N ILE A 157 3.79 -1.40 -10.22
CA ILE A 157 4.29 -2.26 -11.31
C ILE A 157 4.35 -3.75 -10.96
N ASN A 158 4.45 -4.13 -9.68
CA ASN A 158 4.85 -5.49 -9.31
C ASN A 158 3.85 -6.26 -8.44
N LYS A 159 4.12 -7.56 -8.25
CA LYS A 159 3.33 -8.46 -7.37
C LYS A 159 3.26 -7.98 -5.92
N TYR A 160 4.10 -7.02 -5.54
CA TYR A 160 4.18 -6.43 -4.22
C TYR A 160 3.50 -5.05 -4.12
N ASN A 161 2.83 -4.61 -5.21
CA ASN A 161 2.19 -3.30 -5.31
C ASN A 161 3.13 -2.10 -5.00
N LEU A 162 4.45 -2.30 -5.14
CA LEU A 162 5.43 -1.22 -4.93
C LEU A 162 5.21 -0.11 -5.96
N ILE A 163 5.40 1.11 -5.49
CA ILE A 163 5.44 2.31 -6.30
C ILE A 163 6.79 2.31 -7.01
N CYS A 164 6.77 2.31 -8.34
CA CYS A 164 7.97 2.57 -9.12
C CYS A 164 8.14 4.07 -9.24
N ALA A 165 9.35 4.53 -8.92
CA ALA A 165 9.72 5.92 -8.90
C ALA A 165 11.00 6.13 -9.74
N PRO A 166 10.89 6.19 -11.07
CA PRO A 166 12.01 6.49 -11.93
C PRO A 166 12.46 7.94 -11.72
N LEU A 167 13.78 8.14 -11.69
CA LEU A 167 14.42 9.45 -11.73
C LEU A 167 14.69 9.78 -13.20
N ILE A 168 13.96 10.73 -13.77
CA ILE A 168 14.01 11.02 -15.21
C ILE A 168 14.50 12.44 -15.43
N GLY A 169 15.51 12.64 -16.26
CA GLY A 169 15.90 13.95 -16.77
C GLY A 169 15.55 14.13 -18.23
N VAL A 170 16.01 15.25 -18.80
CA VAL A 170 15.77 15.62 -20.19
C VAL A 170 17.10 16.04 -20.83
N ASN A 171 17.42 15.50 -22.00
CA ASN A 171 18.61 15.91 -22.75
C ASN A 171 18.38 17.20 -23.55
N ASN A 172 19.44 17.69 -24.21
CA ASN A 172 19.39 18.88 -25.08
C ASN A 172 18.44 18.74 -26.29
N HIS A 173 17.94 17.53 -26.57
CA HIS A 173 16.97 17.24 -27.63
C HIS A 173 15.55 16.99 -27.08
N TRP A 174 15.28 17.34 -25.83
CA TRP A 174 13.98 17.14 -25.18
C TRP A 174 13.56 15.67 -25.05
N GLN A 175 14.53 14.76 -25.00
CA GLN A 175 14.28 13.33 -24.82
C GLN A 175 14.49 12.94 -23.35
N ASN A 176 13.63 12.08 -22.85
CA ASN A 176 13.72 11.56 -21.49
C ASN A 176 14.98 10.68 -21.33
N ILE A 177 15.74 10.91 -20.25
CA ILE A 177 16.85 10.07 -19.84
C ILE A 177 16.58 9.53 -18.44
N LEU A 178 16.88 8.26 -18.19
CA LEU A 178 16.81 7.67 -16.87
C LEU A 178 18.11 7.95 -16.09
N PHE A 179 17.98 8.47 -14.87
CA PHE A 179 19.06 8.68 -13.90
C PHE A 179 19.07 7.64 -12.77
N GLY A 180 18.13 6.71 -12.78
CA GLY A 180 18.00 5.66 -11.78
C GLY A 180 16.53 5.35 -11.52
N ALA A 181 16.28 4.41 -10.64
CA ALA A 181 14.92 4.09 -10.22
C ALA A 181 14.89 3.64 -8.76
N ALA A 182 13.79 4.00 -8.09
CA ALA A 182 13.45 3.51 -6.77
C ALA A 182 12.14 2.72 -6.81
N PHE A 183 12.01 1.75 -5.90
CA PHE A 183 10.74 1.13 -5.56
C PHE A 183 10.42 1.39 -4.10
N LEU A 184 9.21 1.91 -3.87
CA LEU A 184 8.75 2.35 -2.56
C LEU A 184 7.50 1.57 -2.13
N VAL A 185 7.39 1.26 -0.84
CA VAL A 185 6.20 0.61 -0.26
C VAL A 185 5.04 1.59 -0.15
N ASP A 186 5.31 2.86 0.16
CA ASP A 186 4.31 3.90 0.28
C ASP A 186 4.81 5.28 -0.20
N LYS A 187 3.94 6.30 -0.12
CA LYS A 187 4.24 7.71 -0.47
C LYS A 187 4.38 8.57 0.79
N THR A 188 4.98 8.05 1.85
CA THR A 188 5.27 8.87 3.04
C THR A 188 6.42 9.84 2.74
N ILE A 189 6.45 10.99 3.42
CA ILE A 189 7.53 11.98 3.26
C ILE A 189 8.89 11.35 3.54
N ILE A 190 8.97 10.48 4.55
CA ILE A 190 10.18 9.75 4.95
C ILE A 190 10.73 8.89 3.80
N SER A 191 9.86 8.34 2.94
CA SER A 191 10.30 7.55 1.78
C SER A 191 11.00 8.38 0.68
N PHE A 192 11.00 9.71 0.79
CA PHE A 192 11.63 10.63 -0.16
C PHE A 192 12.81 11.43 0.44
N GLU A 193 13.13 11.22 1.72
CA GLU A 193 14.29 11.81 2.42
C GLU A 193 15.53 10.91 2.34
#